data_AF-W4VD79-F1
#
_entry.id   AF-W4VD79-F1
#
_cell.length_a   1.000
_cell.length_b   1.000
_cell.length_c   1.000
_cell.angle_alpha   90.00
_cell.angle_beta   90.00
_cell.angle_gamma   90.00
#
_symmetry.space_group_name_H-M   'P 1'
#
loop_
_entity.id
_entity.type
_entity.pdbx_description
1 polymer ?
#
loop_
_entity_poly.entity_id
_entity_poly.type
_entity_poly.pdbx_seq_one_letter_code
_entity_poly.pdbx_strand_id
1 'polypeptide(L)'
;MINGDLYIKGSKLNLEGKTLKVNGNLIQTGGTLDINGGRLEIAGDYKISGSSYLEMTEEEDYVLVGANFETKSGKSHENKLTAGALEVKGDFTQKAGDNSNFNPSGTHRVILSGSEVQNIYFNKIAYSKINNLIITKPLSEGYTYNVREIYDSKAKRYYYELPWNFLIEQFDPNPQPGTMISKASLEPARKGLALAEVNAKLYAFGGSYPDPENKGTTIYIDTVSEYDPVKNLWIEYAPGSSPNPNKKMREPKSNMAVASTDNRIYLIGGFDGFNYLNTVGVYNTSIAEFDNSVAFPAISEAKSGAGAVVIGDKLYVIGGYNGLKYSDTVEVCDLSADNPQWTVKPKTSNWMTPRADFGIATYGGKIYVFGGRGQSGYLSSIQEYDPQTNTWKTINSKLAEARAELKALTMSGKIYILGGTNNRASDTVEEFDPHEKTIKKLPRLNRAKSSFGAVVAYNKIYIVGGTDGYNVLSEVHEYFTQVIPGLTYLDGLNALRAIPASLTSMVLTTFPEVILLR
;
A
#
# COMPACT_ATOMS: atom_id res chain seq x y z
N MET A 1 33.46 17.05 -18.58
CA MET A 1 32.74 15.79 -18.84
C MET A 1 33.77 14.74 -19.22
N ILE A 2 33.67 13.54 -18.65
CA ILE A 2 34.53 12.38 -18.93
C ILE A 2 33.64 11.29 -19.54
N ASN A 3 33.92 10.93 -20.80
CA ASN A 3 33.17 9.92 -21.56
C ASN A 3 33.72 8.50 -21.28
N GLY A 4 33.71 8.09 -20.02
CA GLY A 4 34.25 6.80 -19.57
C GLY A 4 34.53 6.82 -18.07
N ASP A 5 35.37 5.90 -17.61
CA ASP A 5 35.78 5.83 -16.20
C ASP A 5 36.75 6.95 -15.84
N LEU A 6 36.64 7.47 -14.61
CA LEU A 6 37.57 8.44 -14.04
C LEU A 6 38.38 7.78 -12.91
N TYR A 7 39.71 7.85 -13.02
CA TYR A 7 40.64 7.34 -12.01
C TYR A 7 41.33 8.50 -11.28
N ILE A 8 41.11 8.60 -9.96
CA ILE A 8 41.81 9.57 -9.11
C ILE A 8 42.85 8.82 -8.27
N LYS A 9 44.12 9.10 -8.54
CA LYS A 9 45.28 8.46 -7.88
C LYS A 9 46.22 9.45 -7.17
N GLY A 10 46.01 10.76 -7.40
CA GLY A 10 46.97 11.84 -7.12
C GLY A 10 46.66 12.65 -5.86
N SER A 11 46.98 13.95 -5.86
CA SER A 11 46.87 14.85 -4.69
C SER A 11 45.45 15.38 -4.46
N LYS A 12 45.06 16.53 -5.03
CA LYS A 12 43.73 17.13 -4.81
C LYS A 12 43.05 17.46 -6.15
N LEU A 13 41.82 17.00 -6.33
CA LEU A 13 40.91 17.45 -7.39
C LEU A 13 39.83 18.31 -6.72
N ASN A 14 39.84 19.61 -7.00
CA ASN A 14 38.85 20.56 -6.51
C ASN A 14 37.89 20.93 -7.65
N LEU A 15 36.58 20.87 -7.42
CA LEU A 15 35.58 21.23 -8.44
C LEU A 15 35.29 22.74 -8.49
N GLU A 16 35.57 23.50 -7.44
CA GLU A 16 35.43 24.96 -7.39
C GLU A 16 34.08 25.46 -7.93
N GLY A 17 32.97 24.92 -7.41
CA GLY A 17 31.62 25.29 -7.84
C GLY A 17 31.18 24.73 -9.20
N LYS A 18 32.05 24.01 -9.92
CA LYS A 18 31.75 23.50 -11.26
C LYS A 18 31.12 22.11 -11.22
N THR A 19 30.48 21.74 -12.34
CA THR A 19 29.94 20.38 -12.53
C THR A 19 30.93 19.48 -13.27
N LEU A 20 31.30 18.36 -12.66
CA LEU A 20 32.02 17.25 -13.29
C LEU A 20 31.06 16.09 -13.54
N LYS A 21 30.90 15.72 -14.81
CA LYS A 21 30.13 14.53 -15.23
C LYS A 21 31.06 13.41 -15.67
N VAL A 22 30.83 12.20 -15.18
CA VAL A 22 31.56 10.96 -15.49
C VAL A 22 30.54 9.93 -16.00
N ASN A 23 30.61 9.57 -17.28
CA ASN A 23 29.66 8.64 -17.89
C ASN A 23 29.96 7.15 -17.57
N GLY A 24 31.10 6.86 -16.96
CA GLY A 24 31.46 5.55 -16.43
C GLY A 24 31.52 5.53 -14.91
N ASN A 25 32.41 4.72 -14.37
CA ASN A 25 32.68 4.60 -12.93
C ASN A 25 33.69 5.67 -12.48
N LEU A 26 33.65 6.04 -11.21
CA LEU A 26 34.71 6.80 -10.56
C LEU A 26 35.47 5.89 -9.60
N ILE A 27 36.77 5.72 -9.83
CA ILE A 27 37.66 4.93 -8.99
C ILE A 27 38.70 5.84 -8.35
N GLN A 28 38.58 6.06 -7.04
CA GLN A 28 39.51 6.86 -6.25
C GLN A 28 40.38 5.93 -5.39
N THR A 29 41.67 5.89 -5.68
CA THR A 29 42.66 5.07 -4.95
C THR A 29 43.68 5.91 -4.18
N GLY A 30 43.68 7.23 -4.38
CA GLY A 30 44.45 8.18 -3.59
C GLY A 30 43.96 9.61 -3.79
N GLY A 31 44.26 10.49 -2.83
CA GLY A 31 44.02 11.92 -2.94
C GLY A 31 42.68 12.39 -2.41
N THR A 32 42.47 13.71 -2.45
CA THR A 32 41.24 14.38 -2.02
C THR A 32 40.42 14.77 -3.24
N LEU A 33 39.17 14.33 -3.29
CA LEU A 33 38.14 14.87 -4.18
C LEU A 33 37.32 15.86 -3.37
N ASP A 34 37.52 17.14 -3.65
CA ASP A 34 36.88 18.26 -2.95
C ASP A 34 35.81 18.87 -3.84
N ILE A 35 34.55 18.80 -3.39
CA ILE A 35 33.40 19.25 -4.16
C ILE A 35 33.28 20.78 -4.13
N ASN A 36 33.57 21.44 -3.00
CA ASN A 36 33.73 22.90 -2.88
C ASN A 36 32.68 23.74 -3.62
N GLY A 37 31.41 23.62 -3.23
CA GLY A 37 30.21 24.19 -3.83
C GLY A 37 29.82 23.59 -5.18
N GLY A 38 30.51 22.54 -5.62
CA GLY A 38 30.40 21.95 -6.96
C GLY A 38 29.43 20.77 -7.06
N ARG A 39 29.41 20.16 -8.24
CA ARG A 39 28.53 19.01 -8.52
C ARG A 39 29.29 17.90 -9.23
N LEU A 40 29.20 16.69 -8.68
CA LEU A 40 29.73 15.48 -9.30
C LEU A 40 28.58 14.57 -9.71
N GLU A 41 28.55 14.17 -10.98
CA GLU A 41 27.58 13.20 -11.49
C GLU A 41 28.33 12.02 -12.08
N ILE A 42 28.11 10.83 -11.53
CA ILE A 42 28.74 9.57 -11.94
C ILE A 42 27.62 8.66 -12.41
N ALA A 43 27.67 8.18 -13.66
CA ALA A 43 26.63 7.28 -14.16
C ALA A 43 26.77 5.85 -13.61
N GLY A 44 28.00 5.40 -13.37
CA GLY A 44 28.32 4.08 -12.81
C GLY A 44 28.56 4.09 -11.29
N ASP A 45 29.41 3.18 -10.84
CA ASP A 45 29.81 3.04 -9.44
C ASP A 45 30.79 4.16 -9.03
N TYR A 46 30.76 4.54 -7.76
CA TYR A 46 31.83 5.32 -7.12
C TYR A 46 32.52 4.50 -6.03
N LYS A 47 33.82 4.21 -6.23
CA LYS A 47 34.64 3.40 -5.34
C LYS A 47 35.79 4.22 -4.74
N ILE A 48 35.83 4.32 -3.41
CA ILE A 48 36.89 4.98 -2.66
C ILE A 48 37.75 3.94 -1.93
N SER A 49 39.06 4.00 -2.10
CA SER A 49 40.03 3.10 -1.46
C SER A 49 41.40 3.75 -1.28
N GLY A 50 42.34 3.08 -0.63
CA GLY A 50 43.69 3.62 -0.43
C GLY A 50 43.69 4.86 0.46
N SER A 51 44.63 5.78 0.26
CA SER A 51 44.70 7.03 1.05
C SER A 51 43.88 8.14 0.40
N SER A 52 42.55 8.01 0.48
CA SER A 52 41.60 8.85 -0.26
C SER A 52 40.62 9.59 0.64
N TYR A 53 40.24 10.80 0.26
CA TYR A 53 39.20 11.59 0.91
C TYR A 53 38.16 12.05 -0.11
N LEU A 54 36.89 11.90 0.22
CA LEU A 54 35.82 12.73 -0.32
C LEU A 54 35.57 13.87 0.67
N GLU A 55 35.62 15.11 0.19
CA GLU A 55 35.41 16.32 0.99
C GLU A 55 34.15 17.05 0.48
N MET A 56 33.17 17.16 1.38
CA MET A 56 31.88 17.82 1.20
C MET A 56 31.58 18.64 2.46
N THR A 57 31.79 19.94 2.39
CA THR A 57 31.74 20.85 3.54
C THR A 57 30.80 22.03 3.33
N GLU A 58 30.33 22.26 2.11
CA GLU A 58 29.34 23.30 1.76
C GLU A 58 27.96 22.69 1.52
N GLU A 59 26.87 23.43 1.77
CA GLU A 59 25.49 22.90 1.61
C GLU A 59 25.13 22.61 0.14
N GLU A 60 25.78 23.35 -0.75
CA GLU A 60 25.66 23.25 -2.20
C GLU A 60 26.39 22.04 -2.78
N ASP A 61 27.31 21.43 -2.01
CA ASP A 61 28.05 20.26 -2.44
C ASP A 61 27.10 19.12 -2.78
N TYR A 62 27.24 18.57 -3.98
CA TYR A 62 26.39 17.49 -4.42
C TYR A 62 27.14 16.44 -5.22
N VAL A 63 26.94 15.17 -4.85
CA VAL A 63 27.46 14.00 -5.55
C VAL A 63 26.30 13.07 -5.89
N LEU A 64 26.11 12.74 -7.17
CA LEU A 64 25.20 11.70 -7.63
C LEU A 64 25.99 10.49 -8.12
N VAL A 65 25.65 9.32 -7.59
CA VAL A 65 26.14 8.01 -7.99
C VAL A 65 24.98 7.23 -8.61
N GLY A 66 25.06 7.00 -9.93
CA GLY A 66 24.04 6.34 -10.72
C GLY A 66 23.93 4.83 -10.50
N ALA A 67 24.94 4.22 -9.88
CA ALA A 67 24.92 2.84 -9.41
C ALA A 67 25.34 2.76 -7.93
N ASN A 68 26.35 1.94 -7.58
CA ASN A 68 26.69 1.68 -6.18
C ASN A 68 27.78 2.62 -5.65
N PHE A 69 27.64 3.02 -4.40
CA PHE A 69 28.70 3.72 -3.65
C PHE A 69 29.41 2.74 -2.73
N GLU A 70 30.73 2.64 -2.85
CA GLU A 70 31.58 1.84 -1.97
C GLU A 70 32.74 2.67 -1.42
N THR A 71 32.94 2.65 -0.10
CA THR A 71 34.14 3.18 0.53
C THR A 71 34.85 2.15 1.39
N LYS A 72 36.16 2.06 1.18
CA LYS A 72 37.14 1.32 1.98
C LYS A 72 38.41 2.14 2.18
N SER A 73 38.28 3.47 2.27
CA SER A 73 39.44 4.34 2.44
C SER A 73 40.21 3.95 3.70
N GLY A 74 41.54 4.01 3.61
CA GLY A 74 42.46 3.89 4.74
C GLY A 74 42.59 5.19 5.54
N LYS A 75 41.70 6.16 5.36
CA LYS A 75 41.68 7.44 6.06
C LYS A 75 40.31 7.73 6.68
N SER A 76 40.33 8.29 7.89
CA SER A 76 39.14 8.84 8.57
C SER A 76 38.55 9.99 7.76
N HIS A 77 37.24 10.01 7.60
CA HIS A 77 36.49 11.11 6.98
C HIS A 77 35.89 12.07 8.02
N GLU A 78 36.35 12.01 9.26
CA GLU A 78 35.98 12.98 10.28
C GLU A 78 36.27 14.41 9.82
N ASN A 79 35.27 15.30 9.97
CA ASN A 79 35.28 16.68 9.48
C ASN A 79 35.46 16.85 7.96
N LYS A 80 35.37 15.77 7.17
CA LYS A 80 35.41 15.83 5.70
C LYS A 80 34.04 15.81 5.06
N LEU A 81 33.03 15.32 5.76
CA LEU A 81 31.66 15.23 5.29
C LEU A 81 30.77 15.95 6.32
N THR A 82 30.68 17.28 6.23
CA THR A 82 29.97 18.11 7.23
C THR A 82 28.70 18.76 6.72
N ALA A 83 28.59 18.95 5.40
CA ALA A 83 27.41 19.46 4.70
C ALA A 83 27.28 18.84 3.30
N GLY A 84 26.25 19.20 2.55
CA GLY A 84 26.06 18.72 1.18
C GLY A 84 25.42 17.33 1.08
N ALA A 85 25.17 16.86 -0.14
CA ALA A 85 24.38 15.67 -0.42
C ALA A 85 25.09 14.62 -1.28
N LEU A 86 25.20 13.40 -0.75
CA LEU A 86 25.57 12.21 -1.52
C LEU A 86 24.32 11.41 -1.88
N GLU A 87 23.89 11.49 -3.14
CA GLU A 87 22.78 10.71 -3.68
C GLU A 87 23.28 9.42 -4.36
N VAL A 88 22.68 8.29 -4.00
CA VAL A 88 23.05 6.96 -4.50
C VAL A 88 21.80 6.24 -5.03
N LYS A 89 21.88 5.78 -6.28
CA LYS A 89 20.80 5.02 -6.96
C LYS A 89 20.89 3.51 -6.74
N GLY A 90 22.06 2.97 -6.42
CA GLY A 90 22.28 1.56 -6.06
C GLY A 90 22.60 1.38 -4.58
N ASP A 91 23.40 0.37 -4.25
CA ASP A 91 23.75 0.05 -2.87
C ASP A 91 24.74 1.06 -2.25
N PHE A 92 24.65 1.21 -0.93
CA PHE A 92 25.59 1.96 -0.12
C PHE A 92 26.41 1.00 0.74
N THR A 93 27.73 0.93 0.51
CA THR A 93 28.60 -0.01 1.22
C THR A 93 29.83 0.66 1.82
N GLN A 94 29.99 0.53 3.14
CA GLN A 94 31.20 0.85 3.87
C GLN A 94 31.92 -0.45 4.27
N LYS A 95 33.15 -0.66 3.77
CA LYS A 95 33.98 -1.85 4.02
C LYS A 95 35.19 -1.53 4.90
N ALA A 96 35.86 -2.59 5.35
CA ALA A 96 37.07 -2.51 6.18
C ALA A 96 38.18 -1.66 5.52
N GLY A 97 38.52 -0.56 6.18
CA GLY A 97 39.62 0.35 5.92
C GLY A 97 39.97 1.04 7.25
N ASP A 98 40.08 2.37 7.26
CA ASP A 98 39.96 3.12 8.51
C ASP A 98 38.55 2.94 9.11
N ASN A 99 38.44 2.83 10.43
CA ASN A 99 37.15 2.55 11.08
C ASN A 99 36.13 3.69 10.88
N SER A 100 36.62 4.92 10.69
CA SER A 100 35.82 6.14 10.50
C SER A 100 35.89 6.65 9.06
N ASN A 101 36.11 5.75 8.08
CA ASN A 101 36.23 6.11 6.66
C ASN A 101 34.92 6.56 6.00
N PHE A 102 33.80 6.54 6.74
CA PHE A 102 32.58 7.25 6.41
C PHE A 102 31.93 7.72 7.72
N ASN A 103 32.39 8.86 8.24
CA ASN A 103 31.93 9.43 9.50
C ASN A 103 31.47 10.90 9.30
N PRO A 104 30.38 11.12 8.53
CA PRO A 104 29.80 12.44 8.36
C PRO A 104 29.23 13.02 9.66
N SER A 105 29.13 14.34 9.69
CA SER A 105 28.54 15.12 10.79
C SER A 105 27.76 16.32 10.24
N GLY A 106 27.27 17.20 11.12
CA GLY A 106 26.59 18.43 10.72
C GLY A 106 25.29 18.17 9.95
N THR A 107 25.15 18.77 8.78
CA THR A 107 23.98 18.68 7.90
C THR A 107 24.18 17.71 6.74
N HIS A 108 25.38 17.11 6.61
CA HIS A 108 25.66 16.17 5.52
C HIS A 108 24.61 15.06 5.46
N ARG A 109 24.12 14.82 4.24
CA ARG A 109 23.03 13.88 3.95
C ARG A 109 23.43 12.84 2.92
N VAL A 110 22.95 11.62 3.14
CA VAL A 110 22.97 10.57 2.12
C VAL A 110 21.53 10.36 1.67
N ILE A 111 21.30 10.42 0.35
CA ILE A 111 19.99 10.22 -0.27
C ILE A 111 20.02 8.88 -0.99
N LEU A 112 19.14 7.96 -0.64
CA LEU A 112 18.99 6.69 -1.35
C LEU A 112 17.71 6.72 -2.19
N SER A 113 17.88 6.90 -3.50
CA SER A 113 16.79 7.23 -4.43
C SER A 113 16.70 6.29 -5.62
N GLY A 114 17.19 5.06 -5.47
CA GLY A 114 17.12 3.99 -6.45
C GLY A 114 15.70 3.45 -6.63
N SER A 115 15.39 2.91 -7.80
CA SER A 115 14.11 2.24 -8.05
C SER A 115 14.03 0.85 -7.39
N GLU A 116 15.16 0.13 -7.33
CA GLU A 116 15.27 -1.22 -6.78
C GLU A 116 15.47 -1.20 -5.26
N VAL A 117 15.32 -2.35 -4.59
CA VAL A 117 15.73 -2.49 -3.17
C VAL A 117 17.22 -2.15 -3.04
N GLN A 118 17.57 -1.23 -2.14
CA GLN A 118 18.95 -0.78 -1.92
C GLN A 118 19.48 -1.31 -0.58
N ASN A 119 20.66 -1.92 -0.60
CA ASN A 119 21.33 -2.40 0.60
C ASN A 119 22.23 -1.33 1.22
N ILE A 120 22.13 -1.15 2.53
CA ILE A 120 22.96 -0.25 3.34
C ILE A 120 23.82 -1.11 4.25
N TYR A 121 25.12 -1.15 3.98
CA TYR A 121 26.02 -1.99 4.73
C TYR A 121 27.16 -1.19 5.35
N PHE A 122 27.38 -1.38 6.65
CA PHE A 122 28.53 -0.86 7.38
C PHE A 122 29.29 -1.98 8.09
N ASN A 123 30.57 -2.13 7.78
CA ASN A 123 31.44 -3.09 8.45
C ASN A 123 31.63 -2.77 9.94
N LYS A 124 31.62 -1.47 10.33
CA LYS A 124 31.74 -1.04 11.75
C LYS A 124 30.84 0.16 12.08
N ILE A 125 29.56 -0.11 12.33
CA ILE A 125 28.52 0.87 12.72
C ILE A 125 28.91 1.76 13.91
N ALA A 126 29.74 1.23 14.82
CA ALA A 126 30.23 1.96 16.00
C ALA A 126 31.07 3.21 15.67
N TYR A 127 31.67 3.26 14.48
CA TYR A 127 32.65 4.29 14.09
C TYR A 127 32.30 4.99 12.77
N SER A 128 31.60 4.29 11.87
CA SER A 128 31.11 4.84 10.61
C SER A 128 29.60 4.63 10.52
N LYS A 129 28.88 5.70 10.20
CA LYS A 129 27.42 5.73 10.05
C LYS A 129 27.04 6.93 9.19
N ILE A 130 25.87 6.87 8.57
CA ILE A 130 25.28 8.02 7.89
C ILE A 130 24.82 9.03 8.95
N ASN A 131 25.05 10.33 8.73
CA ASN A 131 24.55 11.32 9.68
C ASN A 131 23.04 11.53 9.48
N ASN A 132 22.65 12.12 8.35
CA ASN A 132 21.24 12.26 7.96
C ASN A 132 20.97 11.35 6.75
N LEU A 133 20.22 10.26 6.96
CA LEU A 133 19.76 9.39 5.89
C LEU A 133 18.41 9.89 5.35
N ILE A 134 18.32 10.08 4.05
CA ILE A 134 17.10 10.41 3.33
C ILE A 134 16.74 9.21 2.44
N ILE A 135 15.53 8.68 2.58
CA ILE A 135 15.02 7.57 1.77
C ILE A 135 13.80 7.98 0.95
N THR A 136 13.64 7.40 -0.23
CA THR A 136 12.54 7.72 -1.16
C THR A 136 11.53 6.60 -1.36
N LYS A 137 11.68 5.51 -0.61
CA LYS A 137 10.76 4.38 -0.51
C LYS A 137 10.50 4.11 0.98
N PRO A 138 9.43 3.40 1.37
CA PRO A 138 9.26 2.99 2.76
C PRO A 138 10.46 2.15 3.23
N LEU A 139 10.95 2.39 4.45
CA LEU A 139 12.16 1.72 4.96
C LEU A 139 12.02 0.19 4.93
N SER A 140 10.82 -0.32 5.23
CA SER A 140 10.50 -1.75 5.28
C SER A 140 10.44 -2.44 3.91
N GLU A 141 10.40 -1.69 2.83
CA GLU A 141 10.12 -2.20 1.48
C GLU A 141 11.28 -1.95 0.52
N GLY A 142 11.89 -0.77 0.62
CA GLY A 142 12.89 -0.31 -0.34
C GLY A 142 14.33 -0.55 0.07
N TYR A 143 14.58 -1.03 1.29
CA TYR A 143 15.93 -1.06 1.87
C TYR A 143 16.19 -2.28 2.74
N THR A 144 17.40 -2.82 2.61
CA THR A 144 17.96 -3.78 3.56
C THR A 144 19.15 -3.14 4.25
N TYR A 145 19.39 -3.46 5.53
CA TYR A 145 20.49 -2.88 6.27
C TYR A 145 20.95 -3.79 7.40
N ASN A 146 22.23 -3.71 7.73
CA ASN A 146 22.76 -4.38 8.90
C ASN A 146 22.65 -3.48 10.14
N VAL A 147 22.50 -4.11 11.31
CA VAL A 147 22.45 -3.44 12.61
C VAL A 147 23.56 -3.97 13.50
N ARG A 148 23.95 -3.21 14.52
CA ARG A 148 24.86 -3.67 15.56
C ARG A 148 24.08 -3.92 16.84
N GLU A 149 24.10 -5.16 17.29
CA GLU A 149 23.52 -5.57 18.57
C GLU A 149 24.40 -5.14 19.74
N ILE A 150 23.78 -4.55 20.76
CA ILE A 150 24.43 -4.11 21.99
C ILE A 150 23.64 -4.67 23.16
N TYR A 151 24.30 -5.48 24.00
CA TYR A 151 23.68 -5.97 25.23
C TYR A 151 23.92 -4.99 26.38
N ASP A 152 22.85 -4.51 27.00
CA ASP A 152 22.91 -3.71 28.23
C ASP A 152 22.73 -4.61 29.44
N SER A 153 23.83 -4.80 30.18
CA SER A 153 23.87 -5.63 31.37
C SER A 153 23.05 -5.07 32.54
N LYS A 154 22.79 -3.75 32.58
CA LYS A 154 21.98 -3.11 33.61
C LYS A 154 20.48 -3.25 33.31
N ALA A 155 20.09 -3.02 32.06
CA ALA A 155 18.70 -3.16 31.63
C ALA A 155 18.30 -4.61 31.29
N LYS A 156 19.27 -5.53 31.24
CA LYS A 156 19.11 -6.94 30.85
C LYS A 156 18.40 -7.12 29.50
N ARG A 157 18.64 -6.23 28.54
CA ARG A 157 18.04 -6.27 27.21
C ARG A 157 19.02 -5.86 26.10
N TYR A 158 18.69 -6.24 24.87
CA TYR A 158 19.45 -5.84 23.68
C TYR A 158 18.92 -4.51 23.12
N TYR A 159 19.84 -3.72 22.59
CA TYR A 159 19.58 -2.54 21.77
C TYR A 159 20.24 -2.71 20.41
N TYR A 160 19.69 -2.03 19.41
CA TYR A 160 20.17 -2.08 18.04
C TYR A 160 20.67 -0.70 17.64
N GLU A 161 21.95 -0.61 17.30
CA GLU A 161 22.54 0.59 16.70
C GLU A 161 22.36 0.51 15.17
N LEU A 162 21.72 1.53 14.61
CA LEU A 162 21.44 1.64 13.18
C LEU A 162 22.63 2.26 12.43
N PRO A 163 22.77 2.01 11.11
CA PRO A 163 23.84 2.60 10.31
C PRO A 163 23.62 4.09 9.98
N TRP A 164 22.70 4.77 10.68
CA TRP A 164 22.47 6.21 10.57
C TRP A 164 22.14 6.84 11.94
N ASN A 165 22.39 8.15 12.09
CA ASN A 165 21.97 8.92 13.28
C ASN A 165 20.52 9.38 13.16
N PHE A 166 20.16 9.95 12.01
CA PHE A 166 18.82 10.48 11.73
C PHE A 166 18.28 9.89 10.43
N LEU A 167 16.98 9.61 10.40
CA LEU A 167 16.26 9.11 9.23
C LEU A 167 15.17 10.12 8.85
N ILE A 168 15.10 10.44 7.56
CA ILE A 168 14.08 11.27 6.95
C ILE A 168 13.48 10.48 5.79
N GLU A 169 12.18 10.20 5.85
CA GLU A 169 11.46 9.58 4.75
C GLU A 169 10.88 10.68 3.84
N GLN A 170 11.30 10.69 2.58
CA GLN A 170 11.06 11.77 1.64
C GLN A 170 10.71 11.24 0.24
N PHE A 171 9.46 11.41 -0.13
CA PHE A 171 8.88 10.87 -1.36
C PHE A 171 8.65 11.98 -2.40
N ASP A 172 8.59 11.61 -3.69
CA ASP A 172 8.18 12.51 -4.79
C ASP A 172 6.76 13.10 -4.49
N PRO A 173 6.39 14.29 -4.99
CA PRO A 173 5.49 15.21 -4.31
C PRO A 173 4.06 14.72 -4.03
N ASN A 174 3.51 15.36 -3.01
CA ASN A 174 2.31 15.04 -2.23
C ASN A 174 1.02 14.91 -3.07
N PRO A 175 0.41 13.72 -3.19
CA PRO A 175 -0.97 13.60 -3.62
C PRO A 175 -1.88 14.30 -2.60
N GLN A 176 -2.48 15.43 -2.99
CA GLN A 176 -3.51 16.11 -2.20
C GLN A 176 -4.69 15.16 -1.96
N PRO A 177 -5.57 15.42 -0.96
CA PRO A 177 -6.86 14.76 -0.90
C PRO A 177 -7.54 14.83 -2.27
N GLY A 178 -7.95 13.68 -2.80
CA GLY A 178 -8.50 13.57 -4.16
C GLY A 178 -7.54 13.17 -5.26
N THR A 179 -6.23 13.23 -5.02
CA THR A 179 -5.27 12.76 -6.02
C THR A 179 -5.47 11.27 -6.24
N MET A 180 -5.45 10.89 -7.53
CA MET A 180 -5.40 9.50 -7.92
C MET A 180 -4.15 9.19 -8.72
N ILE A 181 -3.51 8.06 -8.41
CA ILE A 181 -2.31 7.59 -9.09
C ILE A 181 -2.66 6.26 -9.76
N SER A 182 -2.52 6.19 -11.08
CA SER A 182 -2.73 4.96 -11.84
C SER A 182 -1.64 3.93 -11.55
N LYS A 183 -2.04 2.66 -11.55
CA LYS A 183 -1.18 1.49 -11.29
C LYS A 183 -1.30 0.49 -12.42
N ALA A 184 -0.51 -0.58 -12.35
CA ALA A 184 -0.59 -1.67 -13.32
C ALA A 184 -2.04 -2.19 -13.42
N SER A 185 -2.52 -2.32 -14.65
CA SER A 185 -3.89 -2.74 -14.94
C SER A 185 -4.14 -4.19 -14.55
N LEU A 186 -5.35 -4.47 -14.09
CA LEU A 186 -5.86 -5.81 -13.85
C LEU A 186 -6.46 -6.38 -15.14
N GLU A 187 -5.78 -7.36 -15.74
CA GLU A 187 -6.32 -8.07 -16.89
C GLU A 187 -6.92 -9.44 -16.49
N PRO A 188 -7.98 -9.92 -17.17
CA PRO A 188 -8.86 -9.12 -18.01
C PRO A 188 -9.61 -8.05 -17.19
N ALA A 189 -10.01 -6.97 -17.87
CA ALA A 189 -10.95 -5.99 -17.34
C ALA A 189 -12.20 -6.69 -16.79
N ARG A 190 -12.64 -6.29 -15.58
CA ARG A 190 -13.74 -6.97 -14.89
C ARG A 190 -14.53 -6.05 -13.97
N LYS A 191 -15.85 -6.23 -13.94
CA LYS A 191 -16.76 -5.63 -12.96
C LYS A 191 -17.34 -6.70 -12.04
N GLY A 192 -17.88 -6.29 -10.90
CA GLY A 192 -18.48 -7.20 -9.92
C GLY A 192 -17.46 -8.16 -9.28
N LEU A 193 -16.17 -7.84 -9.34
CA LEU A 193 -15.14 -8.61 -8.66
C LEU A 193 -15.27 -8.49 -7.13
N ALA A 194 -14.83 -9.52 -6.42
CA ALA A 194 -14.47 -9.40 -5.02
C ALA A 194 -13.02 -8.93 -4.92
N LEU A 195 -12.74 -7.96 -4.05
CA LEU A 195 -11.39 -7.49 -3.75
C LEU A 195 -11.17 -7.56 -2.25
N ALA A 196 -10.07 -8.18 -1.84
CA ALA A 196 -9.64 -8.27 -0.45
C ALA A 196 -8.20 -7.78 -0.30
N GLU A 197 -7.88 -7.29 0.89
CA GLU A 197 -6.52 -7.00 1.32
C GLU A 197 -6.15 -7.98 2.43
N VAL A 198 -4.95 -8.55 2.30
CA VAL A 198 -4.31 -9.41 3.31
C VAL A 198 -2.80 -9.18 3.23
N ASN A 199 -2.16 -8.90 4.36
CA ASN A 199 -0.71 -8.67 4.46
C ASN A 199 -0.18 -7.65 3.44
N ALA A 200 -0.92 -6.56 3.28
CA ALA A 200 -0.66 -5.44 2.40
C ALA A 200 -0.57 -5.80 0.90
N LYS A 201 -1.14 -6.94 0.53
CA LYS A 201 -1.35 -7.36 -0.86
C LYS A 201 -2.83 -7.36 -1.19
N LEU A 202 -3.11 -7.15 -2.47
CA LEU A 202 -4.47 -7.12 -3.00
C LEU A 202 -4.78 -8.44 -3.71
N TYR A 203 -5.98 -8.95 -3.48
CA TYR A 203 -6.45 -10.18 -4.11
C TYR A 203 -7.79 -9.92 -4.80
N ALA A 204 -7.79 -10.02 -6.13
CA ALA A 204 -8.97 -9.84 -6.97
C ALA A 204 -9.52 -11.20 -7.40
N PHE A 205 -10.81 -11.43 -7.16
CA PHE A 205 -11.48 -12.70 -7.41
C PHE A 205 -12.67 -12.53 -8.33
N GLY A 206 -12.74 -13.40 -9.33
CA GLY A 206 -13.87 -13.52 -10.24
C GLY A 206 -14.24 -12.21 -10.91
N GLY A 207 -15.53 -11.96 -11.05
CA GLY A 207 -16.10 -10.83 -11.78
C GLY A 207 -16.60 -11.25 -13.15
N SER A 208 -17.01 -10.25 -13.93
CA SER A 208 -17.55 -10.47 -15.27
C SER A 208 -17.21 -9.34 -16.23
N TYR A 209 -17.26 -9.65 -17.53
CA TYR A 209 -17.08 -8.70 -18.62
C TYR A 209 -17.90 -9.12 -19.86
N PRO A 210 -18.22 -8.20 -20.78
CA PRO A 210 -18.95 -8.52 -22.00
C PRO A 210 -18.15 -9.48 -22.88
N ASP A 211 -18.83 -10.48 -23.45
CA ASP A 211 -18.20 -11.40 -24.39
C ASP A 211 -17.77 -10.65 -25.68
N PRO A 212 -16.47 -10.64 -26.02
CA PRO A 212 -15.98 -9.95 -27.21
C PRO A 212 -16.40 -10.64 -28.51
N GLU A 213 -16.68 -11.95 -28.48
CA GLU A 213 -17.07 -12.74 -29.64
C GLU A 213 -18.59 -12.73 -29.85
N ASN A 214 -19.37 -12.66 -28.76
CA ASN A 214 -20.83 -12.70 -28.81
C ASN A 214 -21.47 -11.46 -28.17
N LYS A 215 -21.73 -10.43 -28.99
CA LYS A 215 -22.36 -9.19 -28.50
C LYS A 215 -23.67 -9.48 -27.75
N GLY A 216 -23.75 -9.01 -26.51
CA GLY A 216 -24.93 -9.13 -25.66
C GLY A 216 -24.85 -10.25 -24.63
N THR A 217 -23.84 -11.13 -24.69
CA THR A 217 -23.56 -12.09 -23.62
C THR A 217 -22.48 -11.56 -22.67
N THR A 218 -22.40 -12.16 -21.48
CA THR A 218 -21.46 -11.79 -20.42
C THR A 218 -20.67 -13.03 -20.02
N ILE A 219 -19.35 -12.88 -19.96
CA ILE A 219 -18.44 -13.90 -19.45
C ILE A 219 -18.24 -13.66 -17.96
N TYR A 220 -18.45 -14.70 -17.16
CA TYR A 220 -18.10 -14.74 -15.74
C TYR A 220 -16.80 -15.53 -15.60
N ILE A 221 -15.92 -15.11 -14.70
CA ILE A 221 -14.60 -15.74 -14.52
C ILE A 221 -14.39 -16.28 -13.11
N ASP A 222 -13.50 -17.26 -13.00
CA ASP A 222 -13.13 -17.97 -11.78
C ASP A 222 -11.68 -17.65 -11.35
N THR A 223 -11.04 -16.64 -11.96
CA THR A 223 -9.63 -16.34 -11.75
C THR A 223 -9.38 -15.60 -10.44
N VAL A 224 -8.16 -15.79 -9.93
CA VAL A 224 -7.58 -15.02 -8.82
C VAL A 224 -6.34 -14.30 -9.31
N SER A 225 -6.27 -13.00 -9.04
CA SER A 225 -5.10 -12.18 -9.33
C SER A 225 -4.58 -11.56 -8.04
N GLU A 226 -3.29 -11.73 -7.77
CA GLU A 226 -2.60 -11.10 -6.64
C GLU A 226 -1.88 -9.85 -7.14
N TYR A 227 -1.99 -8.74 -6.42
CA TYR A 227 -1.26 -7.51 -6.71
C TYR A 227 -0.33 -7.18 -5.55
N ASP A 228 0.93 -6.96 -5.90
CA ASP A 228 1.98 -6.47 -5.02
C ASP A 228 2.08 -4.94 -5.20
N PRO A 229 1.57 -4.14 -4.24
CA PRO A 229 1.57 -2.68 -4.38
C PRO A 229 2.97 -2.07 -4.40
N VAL A 230 3.96 -2.76 -3.82
CA VAL A 230 5.37 -2.32 -3.78
C VAL A 230 6.00 -2.45 -5.15
N LYS A 231 5.81 -3.62 -5.78
CA LYS A 231 6.34 -3.89 -7.13
C LYS A 231 5.49 -3.27 -8.23
N ASN A 232 4.26 -2.85 -7.93
CA ASN A 232 3.26 -2.41 -8.89
C ASN A 232 3.04 -3.47 -10.00
N LEU A 233 2.89 -4.73 -9.59
CA LEU A 233 2.75 -5.85 -10.51
C LEU A 233 1.63 -6.79 -10.07
N TRP A 234 0.87 -7.27 -11.05
CA TRP A 234 -0.05 -8.39 -10.86
C TRP A 234 0.67 -9.71 -11.11
N ILE A 235 0.48 -10.66 -10.21
CA ILE A 235 0.74 -12.07 -10.42
C ILE A 235 -0.61 -12.70 -10.69
N GLU A 236 -0.86 -13.05 -11.95
CA GLU A 236 -2.07 -13.76 -12.33
C GLU A 236 -1.82 -15.25 -12.31
N TYR A 237 -2.64 -15.98 -11.55
CA TYR A 237 -2.72 -17.43 -11.69
C TYR A 237 -3.64 -17.73 -12.87
N ALA A 238 -3.16 -17.43 -14.08
CA ALA A 238 -3.94 -17.52 -15.32
C ALA A 238 -4.40 -18.97 -15.59
N PRO A 239 -5.57 -19.16 -16.24
CA PRO A 239 -6.00 -20.46 -16.74
C PRO A 239 -4.90 -21.11 -17.61
N GLY A 240 -4.41 -22.28 -17.19
CA GLY A 240 -3.35 -23.02 -17.90
C GLY A 240 -1.91 -22.76 -17.44
N SER A 241 -1.66 -21.75 -16.59
CA SER A 241 -0.34 -21.49 -16.00
C SER A 241 -0.02 -22.39 -14.78
N SER A 242 -1.04 -22.99 -14.18
CA SER A 242 -0.90 -24.01 -13.16
C SER A 242 -1.93 -25.13 -13.39
N PRO A 243 -1.51 -26.41 -13.44
CA PRO A 243 -2.44 -27.53 -13.45
C PRO A 243 -3.14 -27.74 -12.10
N ASN A 244 -2.86 -26.91 -11.08
CA ASN A 244 -3.44 -27.04 -9.76
C ASN A 244 -4.88 -26.45 -9.72
N PRO A 245 -5.93 -27.28 -9.57
CA PRO A 245 -7.31 -26.81 -9.50
C PRO A 245 -7.59 -25.91 -8.28
N ASN A 246 -6.72 -25.91 -7.26
CA ASN A 246 -6.87 -25.07 -6.08
C ASN A 246 -6.42 -23.62 -6.29
N LYS A 247 -5.88 -23.25 -7.45
CA LYS A 247 -5.46 -21.86 -7.75
C LYS A 247 -6.52 -21.01 -8.43
N LYS A 248 -7.75 -21.51 -8.50
CA LYS A 248 -8.91 -20.83 -9.08
C LYS A 248 -10.16 -21.12 -8.28
N MET A 249 -11.16 -20.25 -8.42
CA MET A 249 -12.46 -20.44 -7.80
C MET A 249 -13.13 -21.70 -8.36
N ARG A 250 -13.98 -22.34 -7.56
CA ARG A 250 -14.70 -23.54 -7.96
C ARG A 250 -15.65 -23.30 -9.13
N GLU A 251 -16.29 -22.15 -9.15
CA GLU A 251 -17.18 -21.72 -10.22
C GLU A 251 -16.93 -20.24 -10.59
N PRO A 252 -17.08 -19.88 -11.88
CA PRO A 252 -17.01 -18.49 -12.30
C PRO A 252 -18.20 -17.71 -11.77
N LYS A 253 -17.97 -16.55 -11.16
CA LYS A 253 -19.04 -15.74 -10.57
C LYS A 253 -18.64 -14.30 -10.32
N SER A 254 -19.65 -13.45 -10.11
CA SER A 254 -19.49 -12.04 -9.77
C SER A 254 -20.44 -11.63 -8.64
N ASN A 255 -20.33 -10.37 -8.18
CA ASN A 255 -21.16 -9.76 -7.15
C ASN A 255 -21.17 -10.58 -5.84
N MET A 256 -20.02 -11.14 -5.50
CA MET A 256 -19.78 -11.86 -4.24
C MET A 256 -19.65 -10.86 -3.08
N ALA A 257 -20.08 -11.28 -1.90
CA ALA A 257 -19.62 -10.66 -0.67
C ALA A 257 -18.20 -11.18 -0.36
N VAL A 258 -17.35 -10.32 0.21
CA VAL A 258 -15.97 -10.66 0.54
C VAL A 258 -15.59 -10.13 1.91
N ALA A 259 -14.89 -10.94 2.68
CA ALA A 259 -14.26 -10.52 3.92
C ALA A 259 -12.94 -11.28 4.13
N SER A 260 -11.98 -10.69 4.83
CA SER A 260 -10.69 -11.29 5.10
C SER A 260 -10.34 -11.31 6.59
N THR A 261 -9.43 -12.21 6.92
CA THR A 261 -8.66 -12.32 8.16
C THR A 261 -7.18 -12.28 7.79
N ASP A 262 -6.27 -12.43 8.76
CA ASP A 262 -4.82 -12.31 8.56
C ASP A 262 -4.24 -13.22 7.47
N ASN A 263 -4.86 -14.37 7.19
CA ASN A 263 -4.39 -15.32 6.18
C ASN A 263 -5.48 -15.98 5.34
N ARG A 264 -6.76 -15.63 5.55
CA ARG A 264 -7.88 -16.23 4.83
C ARG A 264 -8.81 -15.18 4.27
N ILE A 265 -9.27 -15.42 3.04
CA ILE A 265 -10.27 -14.61 2.35
C ILE A 265 -11.50 -15.48 2.10
N TYR A 266 -12.67 -14.97 2.49
CA TYR A 266 -13.96 -15.64 2.35
C TYR A 266 -14.75 -15.00 1.21
N LEU A 267 -15.10 -15.79 0.20
CA LEU A 267 -15.89 -15.40 -0.97
C LEU A 267 -17.28 -16.01 -0.85
N ILE A 268 -18.30 -15.17 -0.70
CA ILE A 268 -19.61 -15.61 -0.21
C ILE A 268 -20.70 -15.25 -1.23
N GLY A 269 -21.46 -16.27 -1.65
CA GLY A 269 -22.54 -16.15 -2.60
C GLY A 269 -22.06 -15.70 -3.98
N GLY A 270 -22.84 -14.83 -4.62
CA GLY A 270 -22.58 -14.31 -5.97
C GLY A 270 -23.56 -14.83 -7.01
N PHE A 271 -23.28 -14.52 -8.28
CA PHE A 271 -24.06 -14.93 -9.44
C PHE A 271 -23.13 -15.46 -10.53
N ASP A 272 -23.41 -16.66 -11.04
CA ASP A 272 -22.59 -17.37 -12.05
C ASP A 272 -23.02 -17.11 -13.50
N GLY A 273 -24.04 -16.27 -13.71
CA GLY A 273 -24.67 -16.04 -15.01
C GLY A 273 -26.04 -16.69 -15.15
N PHE A 274 -26.35 -17.69 -14.32
CA PHE A 274 -27.60 -18.44 -14.33
C PHE A 274 -28.25 -18.52 -12.95
N ASN A 275 -27.46 -18.78 -11.92
CA ASN A 275 -27.88 -19.05 -10.56
C ASN A 275 -27.28 -18.03 -9.59
N TYR A 276 -28.10 -17.61 -8.64
CA TYR A 276 -27.60 -17.05 -7.39
C TYR A 276 -26.99 -18.18 -6.57
N LEU A 277 -25.94 -17.88 -5.82
CA LEU A 277 -25.18 -18.87 -5.07
C LEU A 277 -25.26 -18.60 -3.57
N ASN A 278 -25.20 -19.67 -2.77
CA ASN A 278 -25.01 -19.62 -1.32
C ASN A 278 -23.69 -20.24 -0.87
N THR A 279 -22.81 -20.57 -1.82
CA THR A 279 -21.51 -21.19 -1.57
C THR A 279 -20.55 -20.21 -0.91
N VAL A 280 -19.65 -20.74 -0.08
CA VAL A 280 -18.56 -20.00 0.53
C VAL A 280 -17.24 -20.62 0.10
N GLY A 281 -16.43 -19.87 -0.64
CA GLY A 281 -15.04 -20.23 -0.96
C GLY A 281 -14.09 -19.63 0.07
N VAL A 282 -13.07 -20.38 0.47
CA VAL A 282 -12.03 -19.91 1.39
C VAL A 282 -10.69 -19.97 0.69
N TYR A 283 -10.01 -18.84 0.56
CA TYR A 283 -8.69 -18.74 -0.04
C TYR A 283 -7.64 -18.51 1.05
N ASN A 284 -6.62 -19.36 1.10
CA ASN A 284 -5.49 -19.26 2.02
C ASN A 284 -4.33 -18.54 1.33
N THR A 285 -4.03 -17.33 1.79
CA THR A 285 -3.02 -16.46 1.19
C THR A 285 -1.59 -16.93 1.48
N SER A 286 -1.36 -17.71 2.53
CA SER A 286 -0.02 -18.22 2.89
C SER A 286 0.48 -19.27 1.90
N ILE A 287 -0.42 -20.02 1.27
CA ILE A 287 -0.09 -21.04 0.26
C ILE A 287 -0.62 -20.70 -1.13
N ALA A 288 -1.33 -19.57 -1.27
CA ALA A 288 -1.94 -19.09 -2.50
C ALA A 288 -2.92 -20.10 -3.15
N GLU A 289 -3.74 -20.76 -2.34
CA GLU A 289 -4.68 -21.80 -2.77
C GLU A 289 -6.03 -21.70 -2.04
N PHE A 290 -7.10 -22.15 -2.72
CA PHE A 290 -8.39 -22.40 -2.10
C PHE A 290 -8.33 -23.61 -1.19
N ASP A 291 -8.87 -23.46 0.02
CA ASP A 291 -9.08 -24.57 0.95
C ASP A 291 -10.29 -25.39 0.49
N ASN A 292 -10.01 -26.43 -0.29
CA ASN A 292 -10.99 -27.38 -0.77
C ASN A 292 -11.02 -28.67 0.09
N SER A 293 -10.27 -28.71 1.20
CA SER A 293 -10.15 -29.91 2.03
C SER A 293 -11.46 -30.23 2.76
N VAL A 294 -12.18 -29.19 3.20
CA VAL A 294 -13.50 -29.27 3.81
C VAL A 294 -14.35 -28.11 3.29
N ALA A 295 -15.57 -28.42 2.84
CA ALA A 295 -16.49 -27.38 2.39
C ALA A 295 -16.92 -26.51 3.57
N PHE A 296 -16.69 -25.20 3.45
CA PHE A 296 -17.23 -24.23 4.40
C PHE A 296 -18.77 -24.23 4.32
N PRO A 297 -19.51 -24.13 5.44
CA PRO A 297 -20.97 -24.17 5.42
C PRO A 297 -21.56 -23.10 4.49
N ALA A 298 -22.60 -23.46 3.76
CA ALA A 298 -23.34 -22.54 2.90
C ALA A 298 -24.21 -21.59 3.73
N ILE A 299 -24.39 -20.36 3.23
CA ILE A 299 -25.36 -19.43 3.80
C ILE A 299 -26.80 -19.89 3.50
N SER A 300 -27.75 -19.39 4.28
CA SER A 300 -29.14 -19.84 4.30
C SER A 300 -29.92 -19.59 3.00
N GLU A 301 -29.58 -18.53 2.28
CA GLU A 301 -30.22 -18.13 1.02
C GLU A 301 -29.18 -17.84 -0.07
N ALA A 302 -29.41 -18.37 -1.27
CA ALA A 302 -28.59 -18.07 -2.43
C ALA A 302 -28.81 -16.62 -2.90
N LYS A 303 -27.75 -15.83 -2.99
CA LYS A 303 -27.83 -14.38 -3.24
C LYS A 303 -26.53 -13.78 -3.77
N SER A 304 -26.67 -12.67 -4.48
CA SER A 304 -25.57 -11.80 -4.87
C SER A 304 -25.75 -10.40 -4.27
N GLY A 305 -24.72 -9.56 -4.35
CA GLY A 305 -24.77 -8.17 -3.88
C GLY A 305 -24.94 -8.05 -2.36
N ALA A 306 -24.63 -9.10 -1.59
CA ALA A 306 -24.57 -9.03 -0.13
C ALA A 306 -23.28 -8.32 0.33
N GLY A 307 -23.28 -7.82 1.56
CA GLY A 307 -22.07 -7.32 2.24
C GLY A 307 -21.52 -8.36 3.21
N ALA A 308 -20.20 -8.46 3.34
CA ALA A 308 -19.56 -9.28 4.37
C ALA A 308 -18.46 -8.51 5.09
N VAL A 309 -18.32 -8.77 6.39
CA VAL A 309 -17.27 -8.18 7.24
C VAL A 309 -16.90 -9.14 8.37
N VAL A 310 -15.66 -9.03 8.87
CA VAL A 310 -15.20 -9.73 10.07
C VAL A 310 -15.10 -8.73 11.23
N ILE A 311 -15.60 -9.12 12.41
CA ILE A 311 -15.41 -8.39 13.68
C ILE A 311 -14.96 -9.40 14.74
N GLY A 312 -13.72 -9.28 15.21
CA GLY A 312 -13.08 -10.33 16.01
C GLY A 312 -13.08 -11.64 15.23
N ASP A 313 -13.47 -12.74 15.87
CA ASP A 313 -13.56 -14.06 15.23
C ASP A 313 -14.90 -14.32 14.54
N LYS A 314 -15.72 -13.28 14.30
CA LYS A 314 -17.07 -13.45 13.74
C LYS A 314 -17.18 -12.88 12.33
N LEU A 315 -17.58 -13.74 11.40
CA LEU A 315 -17.88 -13.38 10.02
C LEU A 315 -19.37 -13.08 9.88
N TYR A 316 -19.71 -11.88 9.43
CA TYR A 316 -21.07 -11.43 9.19
C TYR A 316 -21.35 -11.34 7.69
N VAL A 317 -22.55 -11.78 7.28
CA VAL A 317 -23.07 -11.64 5.91
C VAL A 317 -24.44 -10.99 5.98
N ILE A 318 -24.61 -9.88 5.26
CA ILE A 318 -25.76 -9.01 5.40
C ILE A 318 -26.41 -8.75 4.04
N GLY A 319 -27.74 -8.84 3.99
CA GLY A 319 -28.55 -8.50 2.83
C GLY A 319 -28.23 -9.31 1.57
N GLY A 320 -28.45 -8.70 0.41
CA GLY A 320 -28.29 -9.29 -0.92
C GLY A 320 -29.60 -9.39 -1.70
N TYR A 321 -29.52 -9.93 -2.91
CA TYR A 321 -30.66 -10.16 -3.80
C TYR A 321 -30.60 -11.58 -4.35
N ASN A 322 -31.75 -12.26 -4.40
CA ASN A 322 -31.86 -13.65 -4.81
C ASN A 322 -32.64 -13.85 -6.13
N GLY A 323 -32.87 -12.77 -6.89
CA GLY A 323 -33.71 -12.81 -8.09
C GLY A 323 -35.19 -12.51 -7.86
N LEU A 324 -35.66 -12.55 -6.61
CA LEU A 324 -37.06 -12.31 -6.25
C LEU A 324 -37.22 -11.15 -5.27
N LYS A 325 -36.39 -11.10 -4.23
CA LYS A 325 -36.47 -10.09 -3.16
C LYS A 325 -35.09 -9.59 -2.78
N TYR A 326 -35.05 -8.33 -2.35
CA TYR A 326 -33.93 -7.82 -1.57
C TYR A 326 -34.01 -8.37 -0.15
N SER A 327 -32.86 -8.65 0.45
CA SER A 327 -32.76 -9.24 1.78
C SER A 327 -32.30 -8.21 2.82
N ASP A 328 -32.75 -8.42 4.04
CA ASP A 328 -32.33 -7.76 5.27
C ASP A 328 -31.76 -8.78 6.28
N THR A 329 -31.43 -10.00 5.84
CA THR A 329 -30.89 -11.03 6.72
C THR A 329 -29.50 -10.63 7.23
N VAL A 330 -29.23 -10.96 8.49
CA VAL A 330 -27.89 -10.90 9.10
C VAL A 330 -27.54 -12.31 9.52
N GLU A 331 -26.55 -12.90 8.87
CA GLU A 331 -26.02 -14.22 9.18
C GLU A 331 -24.64 -14.05 9.81
N VAL A 332 -24.38 -14.78 10.90
CA VAL A 332 -23.07 -14.76 11.57
C VAL A 332 -22.50 -16.16 11.66
N CYS A 333 -21.20 -16.29 11.43
CA CYS A 333 -20.43 -17.52 11.61
C CYS A 333 -19.28 -17.26 12.58
N ASP A 334 -19.08 -18.18 13.52
CA ASP A 334 -17.93 -18.14 14.43
C ASP A 334 -16.73 -18.84 13.78
N LEU A 335 -15.69 -18.08 13.45
CA LEU A 335 -14.50 -18.57 12.76
C LEU A 335 -13.52 -19.27 13.70
N SER A 336 -13.64 -19.09 15.02
CA SER A 336 -12.79 -19.79 15.99
C SER A 336 -13.28 -21.21 16.32
N ALA A 337 -14.46 -21.59 15.82
CA ALA A 337 -15.03 -22.91 16.06
C ALA A 337 -14.38 -23.96 15.13
N ASP A 338 -14.12 -25.16 15.65
CA ASP A 338 -13.58 -26.29 14.86
C ASP A 338 -14.50 -26.65 13.68
N ASN A 339 -15.81 -26.48 13.86
CA ASN A 339 -16.83 -26.65 12.82
C ASN A 339 -17.68 -25.37 12.72
N PRO A 340 -17.27 -24.40 11.91
CA PRO A 340 -18.00 -23.14 11.74
C PRO A 340 -19.42 -23.40 11.25
N GLN A 341 -20.40 -22.64 11.75
CA GLN A 341 -21.82 -22.76 11.37
C GLN A 341 -22.47 -21.38 11.30
N TRP A 342 -23.38 -21.20 10.34
CA TRP A 342 -24.14 -19.96 10.20
C TRP A 342 -25.32 -19.90 11.17
N THR A 343 -25.48 -18.75 11.82
CA THR A 343 -26.66 -18.42 12.62
C THR A 343 -27.34 -17.19 12.04
N VAL A 344 -28.60 -17.32 11.62
CA VAL A 344 -29.44 -16.18 11.21
C VAL A 344 -29.85 -15.42 12.47
N LYS A 345 -29.55 -14.12 12.52
CA LYS A 345 -29.96 -13.26 13.63
C LYS A 345 -31.46 -12.99 13.58
N PRO A 346 -32.18 -13.08 14.71
CA PRO A 346 -33.60 -12.78 14.76
C PRO A 346 -33.83 -11.29 14.55
N LYS A 347 -34.88 -10.95 13.78
CA LYS A 347 -35.26 -9.56 13.53
C LYS A 347 -35.81 -8.93 14.80
N THR A 348 -35.45 -7.68 15.05
CA THR A 348 -35.98 -6.85 16.12
C THR A 348 -36.88 -5.73 15.55
N SER A 349 -37.49 -4.92 16.40
CA SER A 349 -38.39 -3.82 15.98
C SER A 349 -37.70 -2.76 15.13
N ASN A 350 -36.40 -2.53 15.35
CA ASN A 350 -35.55 -1.67 14.53
C ASN A 350 -34.64 -2.55 13.68
N TRP A 351 -35.09 -2.84 12.45
CA TRP A 351 -34.35 -3.67 11.50
C TRP A 351 -33.96 -2.90 10.25
N MET A 352 -32.95 -3.38 9.52
CA MET A 352 -32.52 -2.72 8.29
C MET A 352 -33.58 -2.79 7.21
N THR A 353 -33.61 -1.79 6.33
CA THR A 353 -34.35 -1.89 5.06
C THR A 353 -33.68 -2.93 4.16
N PRO A 354 -34.43 -3.91 3.59
CA PRO A 354 -33.88 -4.91 2.69
C PRO A 354 -33.18 -4.27 1.49
N ARG A 355 -31.95 -4.72 1.22
CA ARG A 355 -31.08 -4.11 0.20
C ARG A 355 -30.00 -5.06 -0.32
N ALA A 356 -29.48 -4.74 -1.50
CA ALA A 356 -28.29 -5.33 -2.10
C ALA A 356 -27.37 -4.21 -2.66
N ASP A 357 -26.15 -4.58 -3.03
CA ASP A 357 -25.15 -3.74 -3.68
C ASP A 357 -24.88 -2.43 -2.90
N PHE A 358 -24.86 -2.51 -1.58
CA PHE A 358 -24.58 -1.39 -0.68
C PHE A 358 -23.11 -1.35 -0.28
N GLY A 359 -22.64 -0.19 0.18
CA GLY A 359 -21.33 -0.10 0.82
C GLY A 359 -21.42 -0.60 2.26
N ILE A 360 -20.45 -1.39 2.71
CA ILE A 360 -20.38 -1.92 4.07
C ILE A 360 -19.00 -1.62 4.67
N ALA A 361 -18.96 -1.20 5.93
CA ALA A 361 -17.71 -0.95 6.66
C ALA A 361 -17.89 -1.19 8.16
N THR A 362 -16.80 -1.43 8.88
CA THR A 362 -16.82 -1.63 10.33
C THR A 362 -16.16 -0.47 11.06
N TYR A 363 -16.70 -0.07 12.21
CA TYR A 363 -16.08 0.93 13.07
C TYR A 363 -16.51 0.74 14.51
N GLY A 364 -15.55 0.71 15.45
CA GLY A 364 -15.83 0.60 16.88
C GLY A 364 -16.66 -0.63 17.26
N GLY A 365 -16.41 -1.78 16.61
CA GLY A 365 -17.16 -3.02 16.83
C GLY A 365 -18.57 -3.05 16.23
N LYS A 366 -18.94 -2.04 15.44
CA LYS A 366 -20.24 -1.94 14.75
C LYS A 366 -20.10 -2.06 13.25
N ILE A 367 -21.20 -2.40 12.58
CA ILE A 367 -21.29 -2.50 11.12
C ILE A 367 -22.13 -1.36 10.58
N TYR A 368 -21.66 -0.69 9.54
CA TYR A 368 -22.38 0.40 8.87
C TYR A 368 -22.68 -0.01 7.43
N VAL A 369 -23.91 0.28 6.99
CA VAL A 369 -24.34 0.08 5.60
C VAL A 369 -24.76 1.41 4.98
N PHE A 370 -24.32 1.65 3.76
CA PHE A 370 -24.48 2.91 3.03
C PHE A 370 -25.16 2.64 1.69
N GLY A 371 -26.28 3.30 1.46
CA GLY A 371 -27.02 3.23 0.20
C GLY A 371 -27.43 1.80 -0.18
N GLY A 372 -27.25 1.44 -1.45
CA GLY A 372 -27.68 0.18 -2.04
C GLY A 372 -28.99 0.31 -2.82
N ARG A 373 -29.47 -0.82 -3.34
CA ARG A 373 -30.78 -0.93 -4.00
C ARG A 373 -31.71 -1.77 -3.12
N GLY A 374 -32.89 -1.24 -2.86
CA GLY A 374 -33.98 -1.95 -2.18
C GLY A 374 -35.20 -2.06 -3.07
N GLN A 375 -36.31 -2.55 -2.50
CA GLN A 375 -37.55 -2.79 -3.24
C GLN A 375 -38.10 -1.53 -3.93
N SER A 376 -37.96 -0.37 -3.28
CA SER A 376 -38.45 0.92 -3.79
C SER A 376 -37.43 1.67 -4.64
N GLY A 377 -36.27 1.07 -4.97
CA GLY A 377 -35.23 1.68 -5.78
C GLY A 377 -33.93 1.94 -5.02
N TYR A 378 -33.13 2.90 -5.50
CA TYR A 378 -31.86 3.27 -4.91
C TYR A 378 -32.04 3.95 -3.54
N LEU A 379 -31.13 3.69 -2.61
CA LEU A 379 -31.17 4.20 -1.24
C LEU A 379 -30.01 5.19 -1.02
N SER A 380 -30.26 6.22 -0.20
CA SER A 380 -29.24 7.13 0.35
C SER A 380 -29.07 6.98 1.87
N SER A 381 -29.88 6.13 2.49
CA SER A 381 -29.88 5.91 3.94
C SER A 381 -28.57 5.30 4.43
N ILE A 382 -28.18 5.69 5.65
CA ILE A 382 -27.08 5.09 6.41
C ILE A 382 -27.72 4.36 7.60
N GLN A 383 -27.40 3.07 7.77
CA GLN A 383 -27.86 2.30 8.93
C GLN A 383 -26.66 1.65 9.64
N GLU A 384 -26.69 1.67 10.97
CA GLU A 384 -25.70 1.08 11.87
C GLU A 384 -26.30 -0.17 12.50
N TYR A 385 -25.55 -1.26 12.53
CA TYR A 385 -25.86 -2.48 13.28
C TYR A 385 -24.89 -2.63 14.43
N ASP A 386 -25.46 -2.88 15.61
CA ASP A 386 -24.72 -3.22 16.81
C ASP A 386 -24.81 -4.74 17.04
N PRO A 387 -23.71 -5.50 16.84
CA PRO A 387 -23.72 -6.94 17.04
C PRO A 387 -23.93 -7.37 18.48
N GLN A 388 -23.68 -6.52 19.47
CA GLN A 388 -23.85 -6.84 20.89
C GLN A 388 -25.32 -6.85 21.28
N THR A 389 -26.09 -5.88 20.77
CA THR A 389 -27.52 -5.75 21.07
C THR A 389 -28.44 -6.35 20.01
N ASN A 390 -27.90 -6.75 18.85
CA ASN A 390 -28.67 -7.24 17.70
C ASN A 390 -29.75 -6.24 17.24
N THR A 391 -29.36 -4.97 17.14
CA THR A 391 -30.27 -3.89 16.73
C THR A 391 -29.68 -3.06 15.63
N TRP A 392 -30.54 -2.65 14.69
CA TRP A 392 -30.20 -1.62 13.72
C TRP A 392 -30.65 -0.25 14.19
N LYS A 393 -29.93 0.78 13.77
CA LYS A 393 -30.30 2.18 13.95
C LYS A 393 -30.11 2.93 12.63
N THR A 394 -31.15 3.66 12.21
CA THR A 394 -31.01 4.61 11.10
C THR A 394 -30.29 5.86 11.58
N ILE A 395 -29.23 6.24 10.86
CA ILE A 395 -28.48 7.46 11.15
C ILE A 395 -29.18 8.64 10.46
N ASN A 396 -29.29 9.77 11.16
CA ASN A 396 -29.91 11.00 10.62
C ASN A 396 -28.96 11.80 9.70
N SER A 397 -28.20 11.07 8.89
CA SER A 397 -27.36 11.58 7.80
C SER A 397 -27.59 10.69 6.59
N LYS A 398 -27.39 11.24 5.40
CA LYS A 398 -27.68 10.56 4.14
C LYS A 398 -26.58 10.84 3.12
N LEU A 399 -26.34 9.87 2.24
CA LEU A 399 -25.53 10.10 1.05
C LEU A 399 -26.12 11.24 0.23
N ALA A 400 -25.26 12.04 -0.41
CA ALA A 400 -25.68 13.16 -1.25
C ALA A 400 -26.61 12.74 -2.40
N GLU A 401 -26.46 11.50 -2.87
CA GLU A 401 -27.34 10.86 -3.84
C GLU A 401 -27.64 9.42 -3.42
N ALA A 402 -28.86 8.96 -3.71
CA ALA A 402 -29.20 7.55 -3.57
C ALA A 402 -28.48 6.76 -4.67
N ARG A 403 -27.72 5.72 -4.31
CA ARG A 403 -26.92 4.93 -5.26
C ARG A 403 -26.62 3.52 -4.73
N ALA A 404 -26.33 2.59 -5.63
CA ALA A 404 -25.93 1.21 -5.36
C ALA A 404 -24.57 0.90 -6.01
N GLU A 405 -24.09 -0.34 -5.88
CA GLU A 405 -22.81 -0.84 -6.42
C GLU A 405 -21.58 0.00 -6.01
N LEU A 406 -21.68 0.66 -4.86
CA LEU A 406 -20.65 1.52 -4.28
C LEU A 406 -19.71 0.71 -3.37
N LYS A 407 -18.65 1.36 -2.87
CA LYS A 407 -17.77 0.79 -1.83
C LYS A 407 -17.70 1.71 -0.62
N ALA A 408 -17.59 1.11 0.57
CA ALA A 408 -17.35 1.80 1.82
C ALA A 408 -16.15 1.17 2.53
N LEU A 409 -15.25 1.98 3.08
CA LEU A 409 -13.97 1.52 3.63
C LEU A 409 -13.62 2.32 4.89
N THR A 410 -13.20 1.65 5.94
CA THR A 410 -12.71 2.32 7.17
C THR A 410 -11.22 2.57 7.06
N MET A 411 -10.79 3.82 7.29
CA MET A 411 -9.38 4.19 7.30
C MET A 411 -9.18 5.43 8.16
N SER A 412 -8.11 5.48 8.97
CA SER A 412 -7.78 6.65 9.80
C SER A 412 -8.95 7.16 10.67
N GLY A 413 -9.76 6.25 11.22
CA GLY A 413 -10.88 6.59 12.09
C GLY A 413 -12.14 7.15 11.40
N LYS A 414 -12.17 7.18 10.06
CA LYS A 414 -13.32 7.60 9.24
C LYS A 414 -13.78 6.47 8.32
N ILE A 415 -14.95 6.61 7.72
CA ILE A 415 -15.45 5.71 6.67
C ILE A 415 -15.55 6.50 5.36
N TYR A 416 -14.94 5.99 4.30
CA TYR A 416 -14.95 6.60 2.97
C TYR A 416 -15.87 5.82 2.04
N ILE A 417 -16.77 6.52 1.36
CA ILE A 417 -17.80 5.97 0.49
C ILE A 417 -17.52 6.44 -0.94
N LEU A 418 -17.30 5.50 -1.86
CA LEU A 418 -16.80 5.79 -3.21
C LEU A 418 -17.75 5.27 -4.29
N GLY A 419 -17.95 6.11 -5.31
CA GLY A 419 -18.61 5.78 -6.58
C GLY A 419 -20.00 5.16 -6.41
N GLY A 420 -20.35 4.27 -7.32
CA GLY A 420 -21.65 3.59 -7.38
C GLY A 420 -22.48 4.04 -8.58
N THR A 421 -23.78 3.72 -8.58
CA THR A 421 -24.68 4.03 -9.69
C THR A 421 -26.10 4.36 -9.23
N ASN A 422 -26.71 5.32 -9.93
CA ASN A 422 -28.16 5.57 -9.93
C ASN A 422 -28.62 5.74 -11.37
N ASN A 423 -28.67 4.63 -12.12
CA ASN A 423 -28.80 4.57 -13.58
C ASN A 423 -27.63 5.19 -14.37
N ARG A 424 -26.74 5.94 -13.71
CA ARG A 424 -25.47 6.43 -14.24
C ARG A 424 -24.39 6.19 -13.20
N ALA A 425 -23.20 5.81 -13.66
CA ALA A 425 -22.04 5.68 -12.79
C ALA A 425 -21.73 7.03 -12.12
N SER A 426 -21.25 6.98 -10.88
CA SER A 426 -20.91 8.14 -10.06
C SER A 426 -19.41 8.19 -9.78
N ASP A 427 -18.87 9.40 -9.73
CA ASP A 427 -17.51 9.73 -9.31
C ASP A 427 -17.46 10.26 -7.86
N THR A 428 -18.60 10.27 -7.17
CA THR A 428 -18.73 10.88 -5.84
C THR A 428 -17.91 10.12 -4.79
N VAL A 429 -17.17 10.88 -3.98
CA VAL A 429 -16.50 10.39 -2.78
C VAL A 429 -17.04 11.16 -1.58
N GLU A 430 -17.40 10.45 -0.53
CA GLU A 430 -17.91 11.01 0.73
C GLU A 430 -17.14 10.42 1.93
N GLU A 431 -16.88 11.25 2.92
CA GLU A 431 -16.31 10.84 4.22
C GLU A 431 -17.42 10.90 5.27
N PHE A 432 -17.65 9.80 5.95
CA PHE A 432 -18.53 9.69 7.09
C PHE A 432 -17.72 9.61 8.37
N ASP A 433 -18.06 10.48 9.31
CA ASP A 433 -17.55 10.48 10.67
C ASP A 433 -18.45 9.60 11.55
N PRO A 434 -17.99 8.42 11.99
CA PRO A 434 -18.78 7.52 12.81
C PRO A 434 -18.97 8.00 14.26
N HIS A 435 -18.19 8.98 14.75
CA HIS A 435 -18.42 9.59 16.06
C HIS A 435 -19.51 10.65 16.00
N GLU A 436 -19.33 11.63 15.11
CA GLU A 436 -20.25 12.76 14.95
C GLU A 436 -21.52 12.39 14.16
N LYS A 437 -21.51 11.23 13.49
CA LYS A 437 -22.56 10.76 12.58
C LYS A 437 -22.86 11.73 11.44
N THR A 438 -21.85 12.50 11.04
CA THR A 438 -21.92 13.47 9.93
C THR A 438 -21.24 12.93 8.69
N ILE A 439 -21.69 13.40 7.52
CA ILE A 439 -21.09 13.06 6.24
C ILE A 439 -20.70 14.34 5.49
N LYS A 440 -19.56 14.33 4.81
CA LYS A 440 -19.10 15.42 3.95
C LYS A 440 -18.62 14.88 2.60
N LYS A 441 -18.68 15.71 1.56
CA LYS A 441 -18.10 15.38 0.26
C LYS A 441 -16.59 15.56 0.29
N LEU A 442 -15.90 14.67 -0.43
CA LEU A 442 -14.49 14.77 -0.75
C LEU A 442 -14.30 15.02 -2.26
N PRO A 443 -13.08 15.35 -2.70
CA PRO A 443 -12.77 15.42 -4.12
C PRO A 443 -13.12 14.12 -4.84
N ARG A 444 -13.65 14.27 -6.06
CA ARG A 444 -14.24 13.18 -6.84
C ARG A 444 -13.18 12.24 -7.41
N LEU A 445 -13.59 11.04 -7.79
CA LEU A 445 -12.80 10.18 -8.66
C LEU A 445 -12.60 10.86 -10.02
N ASN A 446 -11.48 10.59 -10.70
CA ASN A 446 -11.21 11.12 -12.04
C ASN A 446 -12.12 10.51 -13.14
N ARG A 447 -12.85 9.44 -12.80
CA ARG A 447 -13.76 8.72 -13.67
C ARG A 447 -14.90 8.15 -12.84
N ALA A 448 -16.13 8.43 -13.26
CA ALA A 448 -17.32 7.86 -12.66
C ALA A 448 -17.32 6.33 -12.85
N LYS A 449 -17.56 5.58 -11.77
CA LYS A 449 -17.53 4.11 -11.82
C LYS A 449 -18.39 3.45 -10.75
N SER A 450 -18.88 2.26 -11.06
CA SER A 450 -19.61 1.36 -10.15
C SER A 450 -19.09 -0.08 -10.27
N SER A 451 -19.55 -0.98 -9.40
CA SER A 451 -19.20 -2.41 -9.46
C SER A 451 -17.70 -2.71 -9.46
N PHE A 452 -16.87 -1.79 -8.95
CA PHE A 452 -15.43 -1.97 -8.77
C PHE A 452 -15.12 -2.63 -7.42
N GLY A 453 -13.93 -3.18 -7.29
CA GLY A 453 -13.35 -3.59 -6.01
C GLY A 453 -12.61 -2.41 -5.36
N ALA A 454 -12.69 -2.27 -4.04
CA ALA A 454 -11.85 -1.32 -3.33
C ALA A 454 -11.45 -1.84 -1.95
N VAL A 455 -10.22 -1.56 -1.54
CA VAL A 455 -9.64 -1.94 -0.24
C VAL A 455 -8.69 -0.86 0.25
N VAL A 456 -8.32 -0.92 1.53
CA VAL A 456 -7.31 -0.06 2.13
C VAL A 456 -6.02 -0.84 2.27
N ALA A 457 -4.92 -0.33 1.75
CA ALA A 457 -3.57 -0.84 1.99
C ALA A 457 -2.61 0.34 2.12
N TYR A 458 -1.61 0.26 3.01
CA TYR A 458 -0.63 1.33 3.24
C TYR A 458 -1.25 2.72 3.48
N ASN A 459 -2.38 2.76 4.20
CA ASN A 459 -3.16 3.99 4.45
C ASN A 459 -3.60 4.73 3.18
N LYS A 460 -3.83 4.00 2.09
CA LYS A 460 -4.37 4.47 0.82
C LYS A 460 -5.57 3.60 0.43
N ILE A 461 -6.49 4.17 -0.34
CA ILE A 461 -7.57 3.40 -0.94
C ILE A 461 -7.13 2.93 -2.32
N TYR A 462 -7.15 1.63 -2.56
CA TYR A 462 -6.98 1.06 -3.89
C TYR A 462 -8.35 0.81 -4.51
N ILE A 463 -8.51 1.18 -5.78
CA ILE A 463 -9.74 1.04 -6.57
C ILE A 463 -9.39 0.24 -7.81
N VAL A 464 -10.05 -0.90 -8.01
CA VAL A 464 -9.71 -1.89 -9.02
C VAL A 464 -10.92 -2.20 -9.89
N GLY A 465 -10.78 -2.04 -11.20
CA GLY A 465 -11.75 -2.44 -12.22
C GLY A 465 -13.10 -1.71 -12.13
N GLY A 466 -14.18 -2.46 -12.35
CA GLY A 466 -15.56 -1.95 -12.36
C GLY A 466 -16.04 -1.54 -13.74
N THR A 467 -17.05 -0.66 -13.78
CA THR A 467 -17.62 -0.13 -15.02
C THR A 467 -17.95 1.35 -14.90
N ASP A 468 -17.79 2.10 -15.98
CA ASP A 468 -18.22 3.50 -16.09
C ASP A 468 -19.64 3.65 -16.68
N GLY A 469 -20.35 2.54 -16.86
CA GLY A 469 -21.66 2.48 -17.50
C GLY A 469 -21.61 2.17 -19.00
N TYR A 470 -20.44 2.27 -19.64
CA TYR A 470 -20.24 1.96 -21.06
C TYR A 470 -19.23 0.82 -21.25
N ASN A 471 -18.14 0.86 -20.48
CA ASN A 471 -17.01 -0.05 -20.57
C ASN A 471 -16.80 -0.76 -19.23
N VAL A 472 -16.32 -2.00 -19.30
CA VAL A 472 -15.73 -2.68 -18.15
C VAL A 472 -14.25 -2.33 -18.10
N LEU A 473 -13.73 -2.02 -16.92
CA LEU A 473 -12.43 -1.39 -16.72
C LEU A 473 -11.41 -2.40 -16.18
N SER A 474 -10.16 -2.30 -16.65
CA SER A 474 -8.99 -2.95 -16.04
C SER A 474 -8.19 -2.01 -15.13
N GLU A 475 -8.59 -0.75 -15.06
CA GLU A 475 -7.84 0.29 -14.36
C GLU A 475 -7.68 0.01 -12.86
N VAL A 476 -6.50 0.32 -12.35
CA VAL A 476 -6.18 0.32 -10.92
C VAL A 476 -5.71 1.71 -10.52
N HIS A 477 -6.25 2.23 -9.43
CA HIS A 477 -5.90 3.54 -8.90
C HIS A 477 -5.67 3.49 -7.39
N GLU A 478 -4.65 4.20 -6.92
CA GLU A 478 -4.60 4.70 -5.54
C GLU A 478 -5.44 5.98 -5.46
N TYR A 479 -6.19 6.14 -4.37
CA TYR A 479 -6.89 7.37 -4.01
C TYR A 479 -6.44 7.82 -2.62
N PHE A 480 -6.08 9.09 -2.52
CA PHE A 480 -5.60 9.72 -1.28
C PHE A 480 -6.72 10.53 -0.64
N THR A 481 -7.05 10.24 0.63
CA THR A 481 -8.11 10.94 1.37
C THR A 481 -7.57 12.08 2.23
N GLN A 482 -6.29 12.03 2.57
CA GLN A 482 -5.60 12.95 3.47
C GLN A 482 -4.11 12.96 3.14
N VAL A 483 -3.43 14.01 3.57
CA VAL A 483 -1.97 14.00 3.67
C VAL A 483 -1.59 13.00 4.76
N ILE A 484 -0.58 12.17 4.52
CA ILE A 484 -0.14 11.15 5.48
C ILE A 484 0.88 11.81 6.45
N PRO A 485 0.61 11.88 7.78
CA PRO A 485 1.49 12.56 8.74
C PRO A 485 2.86 11.87 8.91
N GLY A 486 3.93 12.64 9.14
CA GLY A 486 5.30 12.15 9.36
C GLY A 486 6.18 12.06 8.11
N LEU A 487 5.64 12.45 6.96
CA LEU A 487 6.30 12.39 5.65
C LEU A 487 6.69 13.80 5.18
N THR A 488 7.95 13.99 4.82
CA THR A 488 8.45 15.30 4.33
C THR A 488 8.59 15.27 2.81
N TYR A 489 7.74 15.98 2.08
CA TYR A 489 7.68 15.95 0.61
C TYR A 489 8.40 17.16 -0.03
N LEU A 490 8.97 16.99 -1.23
CA LEU A 490 9.68 18.06 -1.97
C LEU A 490 8.95 18.49 -3.23
N ASP A 491 9.10 19.76 -3.62
CA ASP A 491 8.89 20.27 -4.98
C ASP A 491 10.01 19.81 -5.95
N GLY A 492 10.39 18.53 -5.89
CA GLY A 492 11.48 17.90 -6.63
C GLY A 492 12.85 17.92 -5.93
N LEU A 493 13.73 16.97 -6.26
CA LEU A 493 15.07 16.81 -5.65
C LEU A 493 15.96 18.06 -5.73
N ASN A 494 15.71 18.98 -6.66
CA ASN A 494 16.45 20.24 -6.76
C ASN A 494 16.14 21.22 -5.60
N ALA A 495 14.99 21.10 -4.94
CA ALA A 495 14.60 21.95 -3.80
C ALA A 495 15.38 21.63 -2.51
N LEU A 496 16.04 20.46 -2.42
CA LEU A 496 16.93 20.09 -1.32
C LEU A 496 18.14 21.03 -1.17
N ARG A 497 18.51 21.76 -2.23
CA ARG A 497 19.63 22.71 -2.21
C ARG A 497 19.37 23.96 -1.36
N ALA A 498 18.13 24.20 -0.92
CA ALA A 498 17.71 25.48 -0.34
C ALA A 498 17.04 25.39 1.05
N ILE A 499 17.04 24.23 1.73
CA ILE A 499 16.37 24.08 3.03
C ILE A 499 17.23 24.70 4.15
N PRO A 500 16.78 25.75 4.86
CA PRO A 500 17.51 26.31 5.99
C PRO A 500 17.42 25.42 7.23
N ALA A 501 18.43 25.49 8.10
CA ALA A 501 18.69 24.67 9.30
C ALA A 501 17.59 24.57 10.40
N SER A 502 16.37 25.03 10.16
CA SER A 502 15.30 25.17 11.16
C SER A 502 14.34 23.98 11.29
N LEU A 503 14.51 22.90 10.52
CA LEU A 503 13.63 21.71 10.56
C LEU A 503 14.07 20.62 11.56
N THR A 504 14.93 20.95 12.53
CA THR A 504 15.48 20.02 13.54
C THR A 504 14.48 19.53 14.60
N SER A 505 13.16 19.70 14.42
CA SER A 505 12.16 19.21 15.37
C SER A 505 11.09 18.32 14.72
N MET A 506 11.48 17.09 14.36
CA MET A 506 10.59 15.93 14.47
C MET A 506 11.33 14.84 15.22
N VAL A 507 11.23 14.93 16.54
CA VAL A 507 11.70 13.90 17.47
C VAL A 507 10.66 12.78 17.46
N LEU A 508 10.97 11.64 16.82
CA LEU A 508 10.31 10.38 17.13
C LEU A 508 10.91 9.85 18.43
N THR A 509 10.43 10.38 19.56
CA THR A 509 10.63 9.72 20.85
C THR A 509 9.81 8.42 20.85
N THR A 510 10.51 7.34 21.16
CA THR A 510 10.03 5.98 21.50
C THR A 510 9.34 5.21 20.37
N PHE A 511 10.11 4.32 19.73
CA PHE A 511 9.55 3.11 19.11
C PHE A 511 9.21 2.11 20.22
N PRO A 512 7.96 1.65 20.37
CA PRO A 512 7.68 0.40 21.05
C PRO A 512 8.04 -0.76 20.09
N GLU A 513 8.85 -1.69 20.60
CA GLU A 513 9.12 -3.05 20.10
C GLU A 513 8.99 -3.27 18.58
N VAL A 514 10.12 -3.14 17.87
CA VAL A 514 10.30 -3.88 16.61
C VAL A 514 10.44 -5.35 16.99
N ILE A 515 9.34 -6.10 16.91
CA ILE A 515 9.39 -7.56 16.91
C ILE A 515 9.97 -7.96 15.55
N LEU A 516 11.29 -8.17 15.50
CA LEU A 516 11.93 -8.96 14.45
C LEU A 516 11.44 -10.41 14.63
N LEU A 517 10.45 -10.81 13.84
CA LEU A 517 10.14 -12.23 13.65
C LEU A 517 11.35 -12.87 12.96
N ARG A 518 11.89 -13.92 13.61
CA ARG A 518 12.96 -14.77 13.09
C ARG A 518 12.54 -15.54 11.85
#